data_AF-A0A8X6UXR7-F1
#
_entry.id   AF-A0A8X6UXR7-F1
#
_cell.length_a   1.000
_cell.length_b   1.000
_cell.length_c   1.000
_cell.angle_alpha   90.00
_cell.angle_beta   90.00
_cell.angle_gamma   90.00
#
_symmetry.space_group_name_H-M   'P 1'
#
loop_
_entity.id
_entity.type
_entity.pdbx_description
1 polymer ?
#
loop_
_entity_poly.entity_id
_entity_poly.type
_entity_poly.pdbx_seq_one_letter_code
_entity_poly.pdbx_strand_id
1 'polypeptide(L)'
;MLIFCYGSRTIHTKKITENMPKTIQLLTDLCSVSRNDLPGELYANQVHKHTFTCTKHGETSCHFGIPYWPMTETRVLLHLPKDDGRKNGLQTRATKLRKLEEKNYETLSEFLVDNNLTMAHYLDTIRATLRRPTVVFKRD
;
A
#
# COMPACT_ATOMS: atom_id res chain seq x y z
N MET A 1 3.39 -30.10 -9.68
CA MET A 1 4.84 -29.81 -9.74
C MET A 1 5.01 -28.44 -10.37
N LEU A 2 5.26 -27.39 -9.57
CA LEU A 2 5.50 -26.04 -10.09
C LEU A 2 6.87 -25.58 -9.59
N ILE A 3 7.77 -25.42 -10.56
CA ILE A 3 9.15 -24.99 -10.38
C ILE A 3 9.13 -23.49 -10.08
N PHE A 4 9.52 -23.10 -8.87
CA PHE A 4 9.82 -21.72 -8.53
C PHE A 4 11.27 -21.42 -8.94
N CYS A 5 11.47 -20.73 -10.06
CA CYS A 5 12.78 -20.18 -10.41
C CYS A 5 13.11 -18.99 -9.47
N TYR A 6 13.87 -19.27 -8.41
CA TYR A 6 14.54 -18.22 -7.64
C TYR A 6 15.70 -17.64 -8.46
N GLY A 7 15.43 -16.58 -9.20
CA GLY A 7 16.46 -15.77 -9.83
C GLY A 7 17.11 -14.82 -8.82
N SER A 8 18.17 -15.26 -8.15
CA SER A 8 19.07 -14.38 -7.39
C SER A 8 19.86 -13.49 -8.36
N ARG A 9 19.26 -12.39 -8.81
CA ARG A 9 20.04 -11.24 -9.31
C ARG A 9 20.34 -10.33 -8.13
N THR A 10 21.60 -10.29 -7.73
CA THR A 10 22.20 -9.18 -6.99
C THR A 10 22.18 -7.94 -7.89
N ILE A 11 21.00 -7.33 -8.00
CA ILE A 11 20.92 -5.92 -8.41
C ILE A 11 21.55 -5.16 -7.25
N HIS A 12 22.59 -4.37 -7.51
CA HIS A 12 23.05 -3.36 -6.55
C HIS A 12 21.92 -2.33 -6.38
N THR A 13 20.92 -2.68 -5.56
CA THR A 13 19.78 -1.81 -5.28
C THR A 13 20.27 -0.72 -4.36
N LYS A 14 20.59 0.46 -4.91
CA LYS A 14 20.60 1.68 -4.10
C LYS A 14 19.22 1.75 -3.43
N LYS A 15 19.19 1.62 -2.11
CA LYS A 15 17.93 1.74 -1.36
C LYS A 15 17.39 3.15 -1.58
N ILE A 16 16.15 3.24 -2.05
CA ILE A 16 15.43 4.51 -2.11
C ILE A 16 15.18 4.94 -0.65
N THR A 17 15.62 6.13 -0.30
CA THR A 17 15.48 6.72 1.02
C THR A 17 14.76 8.07 0.93
N GLU A 18 14.29 8.58 2.07
CA GLU A 18 13.60 9.88 2.16
C GLU A 18 14.49 11.05 1.71
N ASN A 19 15.80 10.87 1.72
CA ASN A 19 16.78 11.87 1.31
C ASN A 19 16.90 12.02 -0.22
N MET A 20 16.06 11.33 -1.00
CA MET A 20 16.08 11.36 -2.47
C MET A 20 14.76 11.90 -3.06
N PRO A 21 14.33 13.14 -2.74
CA PRO A 21 13.01 13.66 -3.09
C PRO A 21 12.76 13.70 -4.60
N LYS A 22 13.76 14.07 -5.40
CA LYS A 22 13.65 14.08 -6.87
C LYS A 22 13.44 12.69 -7.48
N THR A 23 14.07 11.66 -6.89
CA THR A 23 13.88 10.27 -7.34
C THR A 23 12.50 9.76 -6.99
N ILE A 24 11.98 10.10 -5.80
CA ILE A 24 10.62 9.76 -5.39
C ILE A 24 9.60 10.41 -6.32
N GLN A 25 9.82 11.68 -6.67
CA GLN A 25 8.98 12.41 -7.61
C GLN A 25 8.99 11.77 -9.00
N LEU A 26 10.19 11.52 -9.56
CA LEU A 26 10.33 10.86 -10.85
C LEU A 26 9.60 9.49 -10.90
N LEU A 27 9.74 8.67 -9.86
CA LEU A 27 9.05 7.38 -9.80
C LEU A 27 7.54 7.54 -9.70
N THR A 28 7.08 8.54 -8.97
CA THR A 28 5.65 8.84 -8.86
C THR A 28 5.08 9.25 -10.22
N ASP A 29 5.80 10.10 -10.95
CA ASP A 29 5.41 10.58 -12.28
C ASP A 29 5.48 9.47 -13.36
N LEU A 30 6.44 8.55 -13.25
CA LEU A 30 6.55 7.42 -14.18
C LEU A 30 5.54 6.29 -13.90
N CYS A 31 5.13 6.12 -12.64
CA CYS A 31 4.20 5.07 -12.25
C CYS A 31 2.73 5.51 -12.29
N SER A 32 2.43 6.80 -12.53
CA SER A 32 1.07 7.34 -12.66
C SER A 32 0.45 6.98 -14.01
N VAL A 33 0.26 5.69 -14.27
CA VAL A 33 -0.49 5.24 -15.46
C VAL A 33 -1.99 5.34 -15.17
N SER A 34 -2.75 5.95 -16.08
CA SER A 34 -4.22 6.02 -15.96
C SER A 34 -4.83 4.63 -16.17
N ARG A 35 -5.95 4.35 -15.48
CA ARG A 35 -6.75 3.17 -15.77
C ARG A 35 -7.18 3.11 -17.23
N ASN A 36 -7.48 4.26 -17.82
CA ASN A 36 -7.94 4.36 -19.22
C ASN A 36 -6.84 4.00 -20.22
N ASP A 37 -5.57 4.05 -19.80
CA ASP A 37 -4.42 3.70 -20.64
C ASP A 37 -4.08 2.20 -20.59
N LEU A 38 -4.76 1.44 -19.71
CA LEU A 38 -4.54 0.00 -19.54
C LEU A 38 -5.67 -0.80 -20.20
N PRO A 39 -5.35 -1.80 -21.03
CA PRO A 39 -6.31 -2.80 -21.47
C PRO A 39 -7.02 -3.42 -20.26
N GLY A 40 -8.36 -3.54 -20.32
CA GLY A 40 -9.19 -3.93 -19.16
C GLY A 40 -8.79 -5.25 -18.51
N GLU A 41 -8.24 -6.19 -19.29
CA GLU A 41 -7.73 -7.48 -18.80
C GLU A 41 -6.51 -7.34 -17.88
N LEU A 42 -5.64 -6.35 -18.16
CA LEU A 42 -4.44 -6.09 -17.36
C LEU A 42 -4.76 -5.36 -16.07
N TYR A 43 -5.85 -4.58 -16.03
CA TYR A 43 -6.33 -3.91 -14.82
C TYR A 43 -6.72 -4.92 -13.73
N ALA A 44 -7.37 -6.03 -14.12
CA ALA A 44 -7.76 -7.07 -13.17
C ALA A 44 -6.57 -7.70 -12.42
N ASN A 45 -5.36 -7.66 -13.00
CA ASN A 45 -4.12 -8.14 -12.39
C ASN A 45 -3.53 -7.16 -11.36
N GLN A 46 -3.95 -5.89 -11.39
CA GLN A 46 -3.56 -4.86 -10.40
C GLN A 46 -4.47 -4.85 -9.16
N VAL A 47 -5.60 -5.54 -9.22
CA VAL A 47 -6.51 -5.71 -8.10
C VAL A 47 -6.04 -6.92 -7.30
N HIS A 48 -5.65 -6.69 -6.04
CA HIS A 48 -5.39 -7.78 -5.12
C HIS A 48 -6.69 -8.54 -4.86
N LYS A 49 -6.87 -9.67 -5.55
CA LYS A 49 -7.95 -10.61 -5.25
C LYS A 49 -7.52 -11.45 -4.05
N HIS A 50 -8.27 -11.36 -2.95
CA HIS A 50 -8.06 -12.26 -1.82
C HIS A 50 -8.29 -13.70 -2.29
N THR A 51 -7.20 -14.46 -2.35
CA THR A 51 -7.19 -15.89 -2.68
C THR A 51 -6.85 -16.68 -1.42
N PHE A 52 -6.97 -18.01 -1.46
CA PHE A 52 -6.66 -18.88 -0.30
C PHE A 52 -5.23 -18.72 0.23
N THR A 53 -4.29 -18.20 -0.56
CA THR A 53 -2.92 -17.89 -0.11
C THR A 53 -2.81 -16.56 0.66
N CYS A 54 -3.85 -15.74 0.66
CA CYS A 54 -3.88 -14.45 1.35
C CYS A 54 -4.23 -14.62 2.83
N THR A 55 -4.96 -15.68 3.19
CA THR A 55 -5.32 -16.02 4.56
C THR A 55 -4.36 -17.10 5.08
N LYS A 56 -3.92 -16.96 6.33
CA LYS A 56 -3.02 -17.94 6.97
C LYS A 56 -3.81 -18.68 8.05
N HIS A 57 -3.78 -20.02 8.03
CA HIS A 57 -4.31 -20.88 9.10
C HIS A 57 -5.72 -20.51 9.63
N GLY A 58 -6.67 -20.21 8.74
CA GLY A 58 -8.06 -19.91 9.15
C GLY A 58 -8.27 -18.48 9.69
N GLU A 59 -7.28 -17.60 9.62
CA GLU A 59 -7.48 -16.17 9.83
C GLU A 59 -8.26 -15.55 8.68
N THR A 60 -9.20 -14.64 9.00
CA THR A 60 -9.94 -13.85 8.00
C THR A 60 -9.14 -12.65 7.49
N SER A 61 -8.03 -12.31 8.14
CA SER A 61 -7.23 -11.14 7.78
C SER A 61 -6.20 -11.46 6.69
N CYS A 62 -6.00 -10.53 5.76
CA CYS A 62 -5.00 -10.69 4.71
C CYS A 62 -3.58 -10.57 5.30
N HIS A 63 -2.75 -11.59 5.09
CA HIS A 63 -1.34 -11.61 5.51
C HIS A 63 -0.50 -10.50 4.83
N PHE A 64 -0.92 -9.97 3.68
CA PHE A 64 -0.29 -8.81 3.03
C PHE A 64 -0.69 -7.47 3.65
N GLY A 65 -1.62 -7.46 4.61
CA GLY A 65 -2.04 -6.27 5.36
C GLY A 65 -2.98 -5.33 4.59
N ILE A 66 -3.60 -5.81 3.52
CA ILE A 66 -4.60 -5.13 2.69
C ILE A 66 -5.97 -5.50 3.28
N PRO A 67 -6.83 -4.55 3.69
CA PRO A 67 -7.26 -3.43 2.85
C PRO A 67 -6.81 -2.06 3.36
N TYR A 68 -6.38 -1.22 2.41
CA TYR A 68 -6.29 0.23 2.55
C TYR A 68 -7.35 0.86 1.66
N TRP A 69 -7.90 2.01 2.05
CA TRP A 69 -8.79 2.77 1.18
C TRP A 69 -8.08 3.09 -0.14
N PRO A 70 -8.77 2.99 -1.30
CA PRO A 70 -8.31 3.50 -2.59
C PRO A 70 -7.61 4.86 -2.49
N MET A 71 -6.40 4.98 -3.04
CA MET A 71 -5.71 6.27 -3.08
C MET A 71 -6.28 7.15 -4.20
N THR A 72 -6.37 8.44 -3.93
CA THR A 72 -6.78 9.46 -4.92
C THR A 72 -5.68 9.81 -5.92
N GLU A 73 -4.43 9.45 -5.63
CA GLU A 73 -3.28 9.65 -6.53
C GLU A 73 -2.25 8.52 -6.36
N THR A 74 -1.53 8.24 -7.45
CA THR A 74 -0.42 7.29 -7.42
C THR A 74 0.73 7.92 -6.64
N ARG A 75 1.33 7.18 -5.72
CA ARG A 75 2.44 7.67 -4.90
C ARG A 75 3.36 6.54 -4.45
N VAL A 76 4.64 6.85 -4.30
CA VAL A 76 5.61 5.95 -3.67
C VAL A 76 5.61 6.18 -2.16
N LEU A 77 5.31 5.14 -1.39
CA LEU A 77 5.39 5.16 0.08
C LEU A 77 6.64 4.45 0.57
N LEU A 78 7.46 5.19 1.31
CA LEU A 78 8.62 4.63 2.01
C LEU A 78 8.17 4.15 3.39
N HIS A 79 8.65 2.97 3.78
CA HIS A 79 8.38 2.46 5.12
C HIS A 79 9.00 3.39 6.17
N LEU A 80 8.38 3.47 7.35
CA LEU A 80 8.97 4.24 8.44
C LEU A 80 10.32 3.63 8.87
N PRO A 81 11.24 4.46 9.39
CA PRO A 81 12.45 3.98 10.06
C PRO A 81 12.12 2.95 11.15
N LYS A 82 13.06 2.05 11.44
CA LYS A 82 12.87 1.05 12.50
C LYS A 82 12.70 1.69 13.88
N ASP A 83 13.41 2.79 14.10
CA ASP A 83 13.51 3.48 15.39
C ASP A 83 12.50 4.62 15.54
N ASP A 84 11.51 4.74 14.64
CA ASP A 84 10.43 5.72 14.79
C ASP A 84 9.52 5.31 15.96
N GLY A 85 9.57 6.07 17.05
CA GLY A 85 8.78 5.82 18.26
C GLY A 85 7.26 5.84 18.04
N ARG A 86 6.77 6.44 16.95
CA ARG A 86 5.33 6.48 16.62
C ARG A 86 4.83 5.17 16.01
N LYS A 87 5.74 4.30 15.55
CA LYS A 87 5.44 3.12 14.73
C LYS A 87 4.43 2.17 15.38
N ASN A 88 4.56 1.89 16.68
CA ASN A 88 3.66 0.98 17.39
C ASN A 88 2.23 1.53 17.47
N GLY A 89 2.09 2.83 17.74
CA GLY A 89 0.79 3.51 17.76
C GLY A 89 0.13 3.52 16.38
N LEU A 90 0.90 3.80 15.34
CA LEU A 90 0.45 3.78 13.94
C LEU A 90 0.04 2.37 13.48
N GLN A 91 0.78 1.32 13.84
CA GLN A 91 0.42 -0.07 13.52
C GLN A 91 -0.88 -0.51 14.21
N THR A 92 -1.08 -0.08 15.46
CA THR A 92 -2.33 -0.31 16.19
C THR A 92 -3.49 0.40 15.49
N ARG A 93 -3.28 1.65 15.04
CA ARG A 93 -4.28 2.39 14.26
C ARG A 93 -4.60 1.70 12.94
N ALA A 94 -3.58 1.26 12.20
CA ALA A 94 -3.74 0.56 10.93
C ALA A 94 -4.61 -0.70 11.08
N THR A 95 -4.44 -1.45 12.18
CA THR A 95 -5.25 -2.64 12.46
C THR A 95 -6.72 -2.29 12.67
N LYS A 96 -7.03 -1.15 13.28
CA LYS A 96 -8.42 -0.66 13.41
C LYS A 96 -8.99 -0.24 12.07
N LEU A 97 -8.21 0.45 11.25
CA LEU A 97 -8.64 0.89 9.91
C LEU A 97 -8.87 -0.26 8.94
N ARG A 98 -8.32 -1.45 9.18
CA ARG A 98 -8.54 -2.62 8.31
C ARG A 98 -9.97 -3.17 8.37
N LYS A 99 -10.79 -2.73 9.33
CA LYS A 99 -12.22 -3.06 9.44
C LYS A 99 -13.08 -2.24 8.46
N LEU A 100 -12.62 -2.16 7.21
CA LEU A 100 -13.25 -1.39 6.15
C LEU A 100 -14.58 -1.98 5.67
N GLU A 101 -14.85 -3.24 6.01
CA GLU A 101 -16.07 -3.95 5.59
C GLU A 101 -17.30 -3.56 6.42
N GLU A 102 -17.13 -2.85 7.54
CA GLU A 102 -18.24 -2.46 8.44
C GLU A 102 -19.02 -1.23 7.93
N LYS A 103 -18.42 -0.40 7.07
CA LYS A 103 -19.03 0.82 6.53
C LYS A 103 -18.60 1.07 5.09
N ASN A 104 -19.56 1.40 4.23
CA ASN A 104 -19.30 1.89 2.87
C ASN A 104 -19.11 3.41 2.92
N TYR A 105 -17.98 3.89 2.42
CA TYR A 105 -17.73 5.32 2.18
C TYR A 105 -17.70 5.57 0.67
N GLU A 106 -18.18 6.74 0.22
CA GLU A 106 -18.13 7.09 -1.20
C GLU A 106 -16.77 7.70 -1.55
N THR A 107 -16.20 8.49 -0.63
CA THR A 107 -14.95 9.22 -0.85
C THR A 107 -13.90 8.94 0.22
N LEU A 108 -12.63 9.09 -0.14
CA LEU A 108 -11.53 9.04 0.84
C LEU A 108 -11.68 10.11 1.92
N SER A 109 -12.21 11.29 1.57
CA SER A 109 -12.44 12.39 2.52
C SER A 109 -13.42 11.99 3.62
N GLU A 110 -14.55 11.35 3.27
CA GLU A 110 -15.50 10.84 4.26
C GLU A 110 -14.88 9.79 5.17
N PHE A 111 -14.12 8.85 4.59
CA PHE A 111 -13.39 7.85 5.35
C PHE A 111 -12.43 8.50 6.37
N LEU A 112 -11.69 9.53 5.94
CA LEU A 112 -10.75 10.24 6.81
C LEU A 112 -11.46 11.00 7.94
N VAL A 113 -12.59 11.66 7.64
CA VAL A 113 -13.38 12.39 8.64
C VAL A 113 -13.98 11.46 9.69
N ASP A 114 -14.63 10.35 9.27
CA ASP A 114 -15.23 9.38 10.19
C ASP A 114 -14.17 8.71 11.09
N ASN A 115 -12.96 8.51 10.56
CA ASN A 115 -11.84 7.95 11.32
C ASN A 115 -11.01 9.00 12.06
N ASN A 116 -11.38 10.29 12.01
CA ASN A 116 -10.66 11.42 12.60
C ASN A 116 -9.16 11.41 12.24
N LEU A 117 -8.86 11.36 10.95
CA LEU A 117 -7.52 11.32 10.38
C LEU A 117 -7.30 12.45 9.39
N THR A 118 -6.09 13.02 9.40
CA THR A 118 -5.60 13.82 8.29
C THR A 118 -5.00 12.90 7.23
N MET A 119 -4.92 13.38 5.98
CA MET A 119 -4.26 12.63 4.89
C MET A 119 -2.82 12.25 5.29
N ALA A 120 -2.04 13.18 5.84
CA ALA A 120 -0.67 12.91 6.27
C ALA A 120 -0.60 11.79 7.33
N HIS A 121 -1.49 11.81 8.31
CA HIS A 121 -1.54 10.77 9.35
C HIS A 121 -2.00 9.42 8.80
N TYR A 122 -2.91 9.41 7.84
CA TYR A 122 -3.32 8.20 7.13
C TYR A 122 -2.16 7.58 6.34
N LEU A 123 -1.38 8.40 5.62
CA LEU A 123 -0.18 7.94 4.93
C LEU A 123 0.86 7.36 5.89
N ASP A 124 1.12 8.01 7.02
CA ASP A 124 2.02 7.51 8.05
C ASP A 124 1.52 6.18 8.65
N THR A 125 0.21 6.03 8.81
CA THR A 125 -0.42 4.79 9.26
C THR A 125 -0.15 3.64 8.30
N ILE A 126 -0.25 3.89 6.99
CA ILE A 126 0.12 2.91 5.96
C ILE A 126 1.62 2.65 6.01
N ARG A 127 2.48 3.68 6.00
CA ARG A 127 3.94 3.55 6.02
C ARG A 127 4.46 2.74 7.20
N ALA A 128 3.79 2.79 8.36
CA ALA A 128 4.14 2.01 9.55
C ALA A 128 3.95 0.50 9.37
N THR A 129 3.07 0.08 8.46
CA THR A 129 2.81 -1.34 8.15
C THR A 129 3.70 -1.88 7.03
N LEU A 130 4.30 -1.00 6.22
CA LEU A 130 5.12 -1.39 5.09
C LEU A 130 6.47 -1.95 5.55
N ARG A 131 6.93 -3.01 4.88
CA ARG A 131 8.27 -3.60 5.09
C ARG A 131 9.29 -3.17 4.04
N ARG A 132 8.81 -2.60 2.94
CA ARG A 132 9.59 -2.19 1.76
C ARG A 132 8.94 -0.96 1.10
N PRO A 133 9.70 -0.14 0.36
CA PRO A 133 9.11 0.88 -0.51
C PRO A 133 8.02 0.27 -1.38
N THR A 134 6.85 0.90 -1.40
CA THR A 134 5.66 0.37 -2.07
C THR A 134 5.05 1.46 -2.93
N VAL A 135 4.80 1.16 -4.19
CA VAL A 135 4.01 2.03 -5.08
C VAL A 135 2.55 1.75 -4.78
N VAL A 136 1.81 2.79 -4.39
CA VAL A 136 0.36 2.72 -4.25
C VAL A 136 -0.25 3.45 -5.43
N PHE A 137 -1.07 2.77 -6.20
CA PHE A 137 -1.70 3.31 -7.39
C PHE A 137 -2.96 4.10 -7.06
N LYS A 138 -3.20 5.17 -7.82
CA LYS A 138 -4.51 5.83 -7.88
C LYS A 138 -5.56 4.79 -8.25
N ARG A 139 -6.70 4.84 -7.58
CA ARG A 139 -7.87 4.03 -7.89
C ARG A 139 -9.06 4.98 -8.05
N ASP A 140 -9.64 4.95 -9.25
CA ASP A 140 -10.90 5.61 -9.58
C ASP A 140 -12.07 4.73 -9.16
#